data_AF-A0A6H1P266-F1
#
_entry.id   AF-A0A6H1P266-F1
#
_cell.length_a   1.000
_cell.length_b   1.000
_cell.length_c   1.000
_cell.angle_alpha   90.00
_cell.angle_beta   90.00
_cell.angle_gamma   90.00
#
_symmetry.space_group_name_H-M   'P 1'
#
loop_
_entity.id
_entity.type
_entity.pdbx_description
1 polymer ?
#
loop_
_entity_poly.entity_id
_entity_poly.type
_entity_poly.pdbx_seq_one_letter_code
_entity_poly.pdbx_strand_id
1 'polypeptide(L)'
;MHLSALIIRNLGDFMKVTLMPRTPITVLHVMSLFIICYAVIKGVETIARATQLLLPLVMTFLFIFFVALYEWNWDRFQGMFRMNVWTRMKETRSLLAFPYMDSVVFMMLFPYVRSKIKVSFILGVVVATLLLSLIVFFTIGVLGVTRASHETYSLFLIVSEIHIGTFFENLESTIALILLVAIFIKLSVAYYGAVLGLCQLFRVNDRSWLAISLILLISGLALGFDDVLENMEFSNKYYFEYMLLYAIIFPSLLIFLTWMKQSKGNKRQVLQCDMVHSFHCCSFGGQYRHDGSKAKKREGNWVIYNYRFSWFCRLDKHFLRAKI
;
A
#
# COMPACT_ATOMS: atom_id res chain seq x y z
N MET A 1 -10.70 -2.35 3.94
CA MET A 1 -11.39 -2.60 5.22
C MET A 1 -10.78 -3.81 5.91
N HIS A 2 -10.93 -5.02 5.37
CA HIS A 2 -10.32 -6.23 5.95
C HIS A 2 -8.79 -6.11 6.16
N LEU A 3 -8.06 -5.63 5.15
CA LEU A 3 -6.62 -5.37 5.30
C LEU A 3 -6.29 -4.41 6.44
N SER A 4 -7.09 -3.36 6.64
CA SER A 4 -6.92 -2.43 7.78
C SER A 4 -7.15 -3.14 9.12
N ALA A 5 -8.11 -4.06 9.18
CA ALA A 5 -8.40 -4.88 10.36
C ALA A 5 -7.26 -5.85 10.70
N LEU A 6 -6.63 -6.46 9.69
CA LEU A 6 -5.44 -7.30 9.90
C LEU A 6 -4.24 -6.48 10.37
N ILE A 7 -4.00 -5.32 9.76
CA ILE A 7 -2.87 -4.46 10.16
C ILE A 7 -3.04 -3.95 11.59
N ILE A 8 -4.25 -3.53 11.98
CA ILE A 8 -4.50 -3.07 13.36
C ILE A 8 -4.41 -4.22 14.36
N ARG A 9 -4.81 -5.45 13.98
CA ARG A 9 -4.62 -6.64 14.82
C ARG A 9 -3.14 -6.94 15.03
N ASN A 10 -2.35 -6.97 13.96
CA ASN A 10 -0.89 -7.17 14.05
C ASN A 10 -0.21 -6.08 14.89
N LEU A 11 -0.68 -4.83 14.78
CA LEU A 11 -0.22 -3.74 15.65
C LEU A 11 -0.55 -3.99 17.12
N GLY A 12 -1.80 -4.37 17.41
CA GLY A 12 -2.27 -4.66 18.76
C GLY A 12 -1.52 -5.83 19.39
N ASP A 13 -1.32 -6.91 18.64
CA ASP A 13 -0.54 -8.09 19.06
C ASP A 13 0.91 -7.71 19.36
N PHE A 14 1.56 -6.94 18.47
CA PHE A 14 2.92 -6.45 18.69
C PHE A 14 3.03 -5.59 19.96
N MET A 15 2.13 -4.62 20.12
CA MET A 15 2.12 -3.73 21.29
C MET A 15 1.84 -4.47 22.59
N LYS A 16 0.93 -5.45 22.57
CA LYS A 16 0.59 -6.25 23.75
C LYS A 16 1.74 -7.17 24.16
N VAL A 17 2.44 -7.77 23.19
CA VAL A 17 3.56 -8.68 23.47
C VAL A 17 4.81 -7.92 23.93
N THR A 18 5.13 -6.77 23.32
CA THR A 18 6.44 -6.11 23.52
C THR A 18 6.41 -4.88 24.43
N LEU A 19 5.31 -4.13 24.48
CA LEU A 19 5.27 -2.81 25.12
C LEU A 19 4.34 -2.77 26.36
N MET A 20 3.11 -3.25 26.21
CA MET A 20 2.03 -3.02 27.19
C MET A 20 1.15 -4.26 27.39
N PRO A 21 1.66 -5.33 28.01
CA PRO A 21 0.94 -6.60 28.17
C PRO A 21 -0.32 -6.51 29.05
N ARG A 22 -0.38 -5.51 29.93
CA ARG A 22 -1.53 -5.28 30.82
C ARG A 22 -2.68 -4.53 30.16
N THR A 23 -2.46 -3.93 28.99
CA THR A 23 -3.49 -3.13 28.32
C THR A 23 -4.40 -4.02 27.46
N PRO A 24 -5.74 -3.83 27.52
CA PRO A 24 -6.65 -4.57 26.67
C PRO A 24 -6.47 -4.16 25.20
N ILE A 25 -6.42 -5.15 24.31
CA ILE A 25 -6.15 -4.95 22.88
C ILE A 25 -7.18 -4.02 22.19
N THR A 26 -8.41 -4.02 22.69
CA THR A 26 -9.50 -3.15 22.23
C THR A 26 -9.17 -1.67 22.37
N VAL A 27 -8.57 -1.27 23.50
CA VAL A 27 -8.17 0.13 23.74
C VAL A 27 -7.04 0.53 22.79
N LEU A 28 -6.07 -0.36 22.57
CA LEU A 28 -4.97 -0.13 21.62
C LEU A 28 -5.50 0.05 20.19
N HIS A 29 -6.46 -0.76 19.78
CA HIS A 29 -7.09 -0.66 18.46
C HIS A 29 -7.79 0.69 18.28
N VAL A 30 -8.68 1.06 19.20
CA VAL A 30 -9.48 2.29 19.09
C VAL A 30 -8.59 3.53 19.12
N MET A 31 -7.60 3.58 20.03
CA MET A 31 -6.68 4.73 20.14
C MET A 31 -5.85 4.90 18.87
N SER A 32 -5.29 3.83 18.35
CA SER A 32 -4.49 3.88 17.11
C SER A 32 -5.34 4.28 15.91
N LEU A 33 -6.56 3.74 15.79
CA LEU A 33 -7.50 4.09 14.72
C LEU A 33 -7.98 5.54 14.81
N PHE A 34 -8.10 6.11 16.01
CA PHE A 34 -8.48 7.51 16.18
C PHE A 34 -7.42 8.47 15.60
N ILE A 35 -6.14 8.20 15.89
CA ILE A 35 -5.00 8.95 15.34
C ILE A 35 -5.00 8.86 13.81
N ILE A 36 -5.27 7.67 13.26
CA ILE A 36 -5.27 7.41 11.83
C ILE A 36 -6.47 8.06 11.14
N CYS A 37 -7.64 8.03 11.77
CA CYS A 37 -8.83 8.71 11.30
C CYS A 37 -8.56 10.21 11.12
N TYR A 38 -7.92 10.84 12.10
CA TYR A 38 -7.50 12.24 12.01
C TYR A 38 -6.53 12.48 10.84
N ALA A 39 -5.53 11.61 10.66
CA ALA A 39 -4.58 11.71 9.54
C ALA A 39 -5.28 11.57 8.17
N VAL A 40 -6.28 10.71 8.07
CA VAL A 40 -7.05 10.47 6.84
C VAL A 40 -8.02 11.61 6.53
N ILE A 41 -8.61 12.22 7.55
CA ILE A 41 -9.46 13.42 7.38
C ILE A 41 -8.64 14.59 6.82
N LYS A 42 -7.37 14.75 7.26
CA LYS A 42 -6.48 15.78 6.71
C LYS A 42 -6.06 15.54 5.25
N GLY A 43 -6.19 14.30 4.75
CA GLY A 43 -6.01 13.95 3.34
C GLY A 43 -4.71 13.20 3.02
N VAL A 44 -4.46 13.00 1.72
CA VAL A 44 -3.29 12.21 1.24
C VAL A 44 -1.98 12.94 1.46
N GLU A 45 -1.97 14.26 1.32
CA GLU A 45 -0.75 15.07 1.43
C GLU A 45 -0.11 14.94 2.81
N THR A 46 -0.92 14.87 3.87
CA THR A 46 -0.42 14.67 5.24
C THR A 46 0.19 13.29 5.44
N ILE A 47 -0.42 12.25 4.86
CA ILE A 47 0.12 10.88 4.92
C ILE A 47 1.44 10.79 4.14
N ALA A 48 1.51 11.43 2.97
CA ALA A 48 2.72 11.47 2.16
C ALA A 48 3.87 12.22 2.87
N ARG A 49 3.59 13.35 3.51
CA ARG A 49 4.57 14.08 4.33
C ARG A 49 5.01 13.27 5.55
N ALA A 50 4.07 12.60 6.23
CA ALA A 50 4.42 11.72 7.36
C ALA A 50 5.34 10.57 6.95
N THR A 51 5.24 10.09 5.71
CA THR A 51 6.14 9.05 5.19
C THR A 51 7.60 9.52 5.08
N GLN A 52 7.86 10.83 4.99
CA GLN A 52 9.22 11.37 5.01
C GLN A 52 9.92 11.13 6.36
N LEU A 53 9.17 11.01 7.46
CA LEU A 53 9.70 10.64 8.77
C LEU A 53 10.36 9.26 8.76
N LEU A 54 9.95 8.39 7.82
CA LEU A 54 10.51 7.05 7.71
C LEU A 54 11.94 7.06 7.17
N LEU A 55 12.37 8.08 6.43
CA LEU A 55 13.73 8.16 5.89
C LEU A 55 14.82 8.17 6.97
N PRO A 56 14.83 9.08 7.96
CA PRO A 56 15.83 9.04 9.02
C PRO A 56 15.73 7.77 9.87
N LEU A 57 14.50 7.26 10.08
CA LEU A 57 14.27 6.02 10.83
C LEU A 57 14.89 4.80 10.13
N VAL A 58 14.79 4.72 8.81
CA VAL A 58 15.43 3.66 8.01
C VAL A 58 16.96 3.77 8.09
N MET A 59 17.52 4.99 8.13
CA MET A 59 18.97 5.15 8.31
C MET A 59 19.42 4.66 9.69
N THR A 60 18.68 5.01 10.75
CA THR A 60 18.94 4.47 12.10
C THR A 60 18.81 2.95 12.13
N PHE A 61 17.80 2.40 11.46
CA PHE A 61 17.62 0.97 11.33
C PHE A 61 18.84 0.32 10.68
N LEU A 62 19.28 0.79 9.51
CA LEU A 62 20.48 0.28 8.82
C LEU A 62 21.74 0.39 9.68
N PHE A 63 21.88 1.46 10.48
CA PHE A 63 22.98 1.59 11.43
C PHE A 63 22.95 0.50 12.51
N ILE A 64 21.77 0.18 13.08
CA ILE A 64 21.65 -0.91 14.05
C ILE A 64 22.06 -2.25 13.44
N PHE A 65 21.65 -2.52 12.19
CA PHE A 65 22.06 -3.72 11.47
C PHE A 65 23.56 -3.76 11.18
N PHE A 66 24.17 -2.61 10.90
CA PHE A 66 25.62 -2.52 10.76
C PHE A 66 26.33 -2.89 12.06
N VAL A 67 25.82 -2.43 13.20
CA VAL A 67 26.34 -2.81 14.53
C VAL A 67 26.15 -4.31 14.81
N ALA A 68 25.02 -4.88 14.39
CA ALA A 68 24.72 -6.30 14.51
C ALA A 68 25.72 -7.22 13.76
N LEU A 69 26.52 -6.69 12.83
CA LEU A 69 27.60 -7.45 12.18
C LEU A 69 28.66 -7.95 13.17
N TYR A 70 28.77 -7.35 14.35
CA TYR A 70 29.71 -7.81 15.36
C TYR A 70 29.45 -9.26 15.81
N GLU A 71 28.19 -9.67 15.85
CA GLU A 71 27.76 -11.01 16.28
C GLU A 71 27.56 -11.98 15.11
N TRP A 72 28.04 -11.60 13.93
CA TRP A 72 27.87 -12.36 12.70
C TRP A 72 28.65 -13.67 12.72
N ASN A 73 28.00 -14.77 12.38
CA ASN A 73 28.67 -16.06 12.18
C ASN A 73 28.26 -16.72 10.86
N TRP A 74 29.24 -16.97 9.98
CA TRP A 74 29.04 -17.62 8.69
C TRP A 74 28.63 -19.09 8.79
N ASP A 75 28.98 -19.78 9.88
CA ASP A 75 28.61 -21.19 10.08
C ASP A 75 27.09 -21.39 10.21
N ARG A 76 26.36 -20.33 10.56
CA ARG A 76 24.89 -20.35 10.66
C ARG A 76 24.18 -20.51 9.30
N PHE A 77 24.88 -20.34 8.18
CA PHE A 77 24.34 -20.54 6.84
C PHE A 77 24.51 -21.98 6.33
N GLN A 78 25.10 -22.88 7.12
CA GLN A 78 25.25 -24.28 6.76
C GLN A 78 23.87 -24.92 6.53
N GLY A 79 23.69 -25.55 5.36
CA GLY A 79 22.44 -26.22 4.97
C GLY A 79 21.55 -25.44 4.00
N MET A 80 21.83 -24.17 3.70
CA MET A 80 21.05 -23.40 2.71
C MET A 80 21.06 -24.06 1.32
N PHE A 81 22.20 -24.62 0.92
CA PHE A 81 22.38 -25.29 -0.37
C PHE A 81 21.82 -26.71 -0.45
N ARG A 82 21.34 -27.28 0.68
CA ARG A 82 20.76 -28.63 0.72
C ARG A 82 19.24 -28.63 0.51
N MET A 83 18.63 -27.46 0.33
CA MET A 83 17.17 -27.32 0.23
C MET A 83 16.68 -27.47 -1.22
N ASN A 84 15.59 -28.20 -1.40
CA ASN A 84 14.87 -28.24 -2.68
C ASN A 84 14.16 -26.90 -2.92
N VAL A 85 14.69 -26.10 -3.84
CA VAL A 85 14.18 -24.75 -4.16
C VAL A 85 12.70 -24.76 -4.52
N TRP A 86 12.26 -25.75 -5.31
CA TRP A 86 10.86 -25.85 -5.76
C TRP A 86 9.88 -26.11 -4.60
N THR A 87 10.22 -27.07 -3.73
CA THR A 87 9.40 -27.39 -2.54
C THR A 87 9.34 -26.19 -1.61
N ARG A 88 10.50 -25.54 -1.37
CA ARG A 88 10.57 -24.35 -0.52
C ARG A 88 9.73 -23.19 -1.05
N MET A 89 9.80 -22.91 -2.35
CA MET A 89 9.00 -21.83 -2.96
C MET A 89 7.48 -22.08 -2.79
N LYS A 90 7.04 -23.34 -2.87
CA LYS A 90 5.64 -23.71 -2.64
C LYS A 90 5.22 -23.52 -1.18
N GLU A 91 6.10 -23.86 -0.24
CA GLU A 91 5.89 -23.68 1.20
C GLU A 91 5.88 -22.19 1.60
N THR A 92 6.73 -21.37 0.98
CA THR A 92 6.87 -19.93 1.30
C THR A 92 5.97 -19.03 0.46
N ARG A 93 4.90 -19.56 -0.12
CA ARG A 93 3.97 -18.78 -0.97
C ARG A 93 3.33 -17.60 -0.22
N SER A 94 3.17 -17.68 1.10
CA SER A 94 2.62 -16.60 1.93
C SER A 94 3.47 -15.33 1.86
N LEU A 95 4.79 -15.44 1.63
CA LEU A 95 5.70 -14.30 1.46
C LEU A 95 5.40 -13.47 0.20
N LEU A 96 4.80 -14.09 -0.83
CA LEU A 96 4.34 -13.36 -2.01
C LEU A 96 3.09 -12.53 -1.70
N ALA A 97 2.21 -13.01 -0.81
CA ALA A 97 1.02 -12.28 -0.41
C ALA A 97 1.35 -11.13 0.54
N PHE A 98 1.99 -11.44 1.65
CA PHE A 98 2.47 -10.44 2.59
C PHE A 98 4.00 -10.36 2.49
N PRO A 99 4.60 -9.21 2.11
CA PRO A 99 3.98 -7.87 1.98
C PRO A 99 3.60 -7.44 0.56
N TYR A 100 3.92 -8.20 -0.49
CA TYR A 100 3.87 -7.67 -1.87
C TYR A 100 2.45 -7.47 -2.43
N MET A 101 1.50 -8.36 -2.15
CA MET A 101 0.14 -8.21 -2.67
C MET A 101 -0.64 -7.08 -1.96
N ASP A 102 -0.23 -6.70 -0.75
CA ASP A 102 -0.76 -5.50 -0.06
C ASP A 102 -0.46 -4.20 -0.81
N SER A 103 0.58 -4.20 -1.68
CA SER A 103 0.94 -3.03 -2.47
C SER A 103 -0.15 -2.58 -3.44
N VAL A 104 -1.13 -3.44 -3.75
CA VAL A 104 -2.29 -3.10 -4.59
C VAL A 104 -3.08 -1.92 -4.01
N VAL A 105 -3.06 -1.70 -2.70
CA VAL A 105 -3.71 -0.53 -2.08
C VAL A 105 -3.13 0.78 -2.62
N PHE A 106 -1.84 0.82 -2.98
CA PHE A 106 -1.23 2.01 -3.56
C PHE A 106 -1.84 2.41 -4.91
N MET A 107 -2.52 1.49 -5.62
CA MET A 107 -3.27 1.86 -6.83
C MET A 107 -4.35 2.91 -6.56
N MET A 108 -4.93 2.94 -5.36
CA MET A 108 -5.88 3.99 -4.96
C MET A 108 -5.22 5.36 -4.80
N LEU A 109 -3.91 5.41 -4.60
CA LEU A 109 -3.13 6.65 -4.46
C LEU A 109 -2.59 7.16 -5.80
N PHE A 110 -2.51 6.31 -6.84
CA PHE A 110 -2.02 6.69 -8.17
C PHE A 110 -2.69 7.92 -8.79
N PRO A 111 -4.01 8.17 -8.70
CA PRO A 111 -4.62 9.37 -9.29
C PRO A 111 -4.13 10.68 -8.66
N TYR A 112 -3.53 10.64 -7.47
CA TYR A 112 -3.02 11.83 -6.78
C TYR A 112 -1.58 12.18 -7.17
N VAL A 113 -0.91 11.32 -7.95
CA VAL A 113 0.50 11.51 -8.33
C VAL A 113 0.60 12.15 -9.71
N ARG A 114 1.30 13.28 -9.81
CA ARG A 114 1.37 14.09 -11.05
C ARG A 114 2.28 13.51 -12.14
N SER A 115 3.38 12.83 -11.78
CA SER A 115 4.34 12.31 -12.78
C SER A 115 5.14 11.09 -12.27
N LYS A 116 5.71 10.31 -13.21
CA LYS A 116 6.64 9.19 -12.98
C LYS A 116 6.14 8.04 -12.08
N ILE A 117 4.82 7.86 -11.98
CA ILE A 117 4.17 6.83 -11.12
C ILE A 117 4.81 5.44 -11.29
N LYS A 118 4.98 4.98 -12.54
CA LYS A 118 5.53 3.64 -12.84
C LYS A 118 6.94 3.47 -12.30
N VAL A 119 7.80 4.46 -12.55
CA VAL A 119 9.22 4.40 -12.15
C VAL A 119 9.34 4.45 -10.62
N SER A 120 8.62 5.38 -9.97
CA SER A 120 8.64 5.50 -8.51
C SER A 120 8.09 4.25 -7.81
N PHE A 121 7.03 3.64 -8.37
CA PHE A 121 6.45 2.42 -7.82
C PHE A 121 7.41 1.23 -7.95
N ILE A 122 7.97 1.00 -9.14
CA ILE A 122 8.93 -0.09 -9.38
C ILE A 122 10.17 0.09 -8.50
N LEU A 123 10.73 1.29 -8.44
CA LEU A 123 11.89 1.58 -7.60
C LEU A 123 11.58 1.35 -6.12
N GLY A 124 10.40 1.77 -5.65
CA GLY A 124 9.95 1.51 -4.28
C GLY A 124 9.85 0.02 -3.96
N VAL A 125 9.28 -0.77 -4.87
CA VAL A 125 9.19 -2.24 -4.70
C VAL A 125 10.57 -2.89 -4.70
N VAL A 126 11.48 -2.48 -5.58
CA VAL A 126 12.86 -3.00 -5.64
C VAL A 126 13.61 -2.68 -4.34
N VAL A 127 13.53 -1.43 -3.87
CA VAL A 127 14.18 -1.02 -2.61
C VAL A 127 13.60 -1.76 -1.42
N ALA A 128 12.26 -1.91 -1.34
CA ALA A 128 11.61 -2.67 -0.28
C ALA A 128 12.03 -4.15 -0.29
N THR A 129 12.12 -4.76 -1.48
CA THR A 129 12.57 -6.15 -1.66
C THR A 129 14.02 -6.32 -1.20
N LEU A 130 14.90 -5.39 -1.60
CA LEU A 130 16.31 -5.41 -1.21
C LEU A 130 16.47 -5.26 0.31
N LEU A 131 15.76 -4.30 0.92
CA LEU A 131 15.77 -4.09 2.37
C LEU A 131 15.24 -5.33 3.12
N LEU A 132 14.14 -5.92 2.67
CA LEU A 132 13.59 -7.13 3.29
C LEU A 132 14.54 -8.32 3.16
N SER A 133 15.17 -8.49 1.99
CA SER A 133 16.18 -9.53 1.78
C SER A 133 17.40 -9.33 2.67
N LEU A 134 17.86 -8.08 2.84
CA LEU A 134 18.95 -7.75 3.75
C LEU A 134 18.56 -8.10 5.18
N ILE A 135 17.38 -7.68 5.64
CA ILE A 135 16.87 -8.01 6.97
C ILE A 135 16.93 -9.52 7.22
N VAL A 136 16.38 -10.34 6.31
CA VAL A 136 16.37 -11.80 6.47
C VAL A 136 17.80 -12.37 6.49
N PHE A 137 18.68 -11.85 5.63
CA PHE A 137 20.08 -12.25 5.59
C PHE A 137 20.78 -11.96 6.93
N PHE A 138 20.55 -10.78 7.51
CA PHE A 138 21.06 -10.43 8.83
C PHE A 138 20.47 -11.27 9.96
N THR A 139 19.17 -11.52 9.93
CA THR A 139 18.50 -12.38 10.91
C THR A 139 19.14 -13.77 10.93
N ILE A 140 19.41 -14.37 9.78
CA ILE A 140 20.04 -15.69 9.71
C ILE A 140 21.51 -15.62 10.16
N GLY A 141 22.25 -14.57 9.78
CA GLY A 141 23.66 -14.41 10.18
C GLY A 141 23.87 -14.23 11.69
N VAL A 142 22.92 -13.61 12.39
CA VAL A 142 23.01 -13.32 13.84
C VAL A 142 22.29 -14.37 14.71
N LEU A 143 21.09 -14.83 14.34
CA LEU A 143 20.35 -15.80 15.16
C LEU A 143 20.55 -17.26 14.72
N GLY A 144 20.84 -17.48 13.44
CA GLY A 144 20.80 -18.79 12.82
C GLY A 144 19.39 -19.27 12.50
N VAL A 145 19.30 -20.26 11.59
CA VAL A 145 18.03 -20.71 11.00
C VAL A 145 17.05 -21.24 12.06
N THR A 146 17.53 -22.01 13.03
CA THR A 146 16.68 -22.67 14.04
C THR A 146 16.03 -21.66 15.00
N ARG A 147 16.78 -20.67 15.49
CA ARG A 147 16.21 -19.66 16.40
C ARG A 147 15.29 -18.71 15.63
N ALA A 148 15.72 -18.26 14.45
CA ALA A 148 14.91 -17.38 13.61
C ALA A 148 13.58 -18.00 13.16
N SER A 149 13.50 -19.34 13.00
CA SER A 149 12.26 -19.99 12.57
C SER A 149 11.21 -20.16 13.68
N HIS A 150 11.63 -20.19 14.95
CA HIS A 150 10.72 -20.37 16.08
C HIS A 150 10.24 -19.03 16.67
N GLU A 151 10.90 -17.93 16.32
CA GLU A 151 10.66 -16.62 16.92
C GLU A 151 9.82 -15.72 16.00
N THR A 152 8.61 -15.41 16.48
CA THR A 152 7.62 -14.55 15.80
C THR A 152 8.17 -13.16 15.46
N TYR A 153 8.91 -12.55 16.40
CA TYR A 153 9.48 -11.21 16.24
C TYR A 153 11.00 -11.28 16.22
N SER A 154 11.56 -12.09 15.30
CA SER A 154 13.01 -12.30 15.16
C SER A 154 13.84 -11.00 15.05
N LEU A 155 13.28 -9.96 14.43
CA LEU A 155 13.92 -8.63 14.32
C LEU A 155 14.24 -7.99 15.67
N PHE A 156 13.34 -8.16 16.63
CA PHE A 156 13.47 -7.63 17.97
C PHE A 156 14.53 -8.42 18.75
N LEU A 157 14.48 -9.75 18.63
CA LEU A 157 15.41 -10.64 19.30
C LEU A 157 16.88 -10.41 18.88
N ILE A 158 17.14 -10.13 17.60
CA ILE A 158 18.50 -9.77 17.13
C ILE A 158 19.05 -8.60 17.95
N VAL A 159 18.22 -7.63 18.27
CA VAL A 159 18.66 -6.38 18.89
C VAL A 159 18.69 -6.45 20.40
N SER A 160 17.91 -7.35 20.99
CA SER A 160 18.07 -7.74 22.39
C SER A 160 19.37 -8.53 22.63
N GLU A 161 19.92 -9.22 21.63
CA GLU A 161 21.19 -9.97 21.76
C GLU A 161 22.43 -9.06 21.67
N ILE A 162 22.33 -7.91 20.98
CA ILE A 162 23.43 -6.96 20.81
C ILE A 162 23.76 -6.27 22.13
N HIS A 163 24.76 -6.79 22.84
CA HIS A 163 25.29 -6.20 24.07
C HIS A 163 26.69 -5.59 23.84
N ILE A 164 26.76 -4.38 23.30
CA ILE A 164 28.02 -3.66 23.09
C ILE A 164 28.21 -2.59 24.17
N GLY A 165 28.80 -2.99 25.30
CA GLY A 165 29.09 -2.13 26.44
C GLY A 165 27.83 -1.57 27.14
N THR A 166 28.02 -0.63 28.07
CA THR A 166 26.95 -0.01 28.88
C THR A 166 26.18 1.10 28.15
N PHE A 167 26.58 1.48 26.93
CA PHE A 167 25.98 2.61 26.19
C PHE A 167 24.79 2.21 25.29
N PHE A 168 24.68 0.95 24.87
CA PHE A 168 23.67 0.47 23.91
C PHE A 168 22.61 -0.47 24.52
N GLU A 169 22.23 -0.25 25.77
CA GLU A 169 21.32 -1.16 26.50
C GLU A 169 19.85 -1.11 26.07
N ASN A 170 19.41 -0.09 25.32
CA ASN A 170 17.98 0.13 24.99
C ASN A 170 17.67 0.20 23.49
N LEU A 171 18.46 -0.47 22.64
CA LEU A 171 18.22 -0.50 21.19
C LEU A 171 16.88 -1.15 20.80
N GLU A 172 16.39 -2.06 21.63
CA GLU A 172 15.10 -2.74 21.51
C GLU A 172 13.93 -1.75 21.37
N SER A 173 13.90 -0.73 22.24
CA SER A 173 12.88 0.33 22.22
C SER A 173 12.90 1.16 20.92
N THR A 174 14.09 1.35 20.33
CA THR A 174 14.26 2.12 19.10
C THR A 174 13.68 1.36 17.92
N ILE A 175 13.89 0.05 17.83
CA ILE A 175 13.29 -0.78 16.78
C ILE A 175 11.78 -0.87 16.94
N ALA A 176 11.29 -1.04 18.16
CA ALA A 176 9.85 -1.03 18.41
C ALA A 176 9.21 0.26 17.90
N LEU A 177 9.84 1.42 18.13
CA LEU A 177 9.39 2.70 17.60
C LEU A 177 9.41 2.76 16.06
N ILE A 178 10.48 2.28 15.42
CA ILE A 178 10.59 2.25 13.95
C ILE A 178 9.47 1.39 13.34
N LEU A 179 9.26 0.19 13.87
CA LEU A 179 8.21 -0.72 13.43
C LEU A 179 6.82 -0.10 13.65
N LEU A 180 6.61 0.53 14.81
CA LEU A 180 5.36 1.21 15.13
C LEU A 180 5.04 2.28 14.08
N VAL A 181 5.98 3.17 13.78
CA VAL A 181 5.80 4.23 12.78
C VAL A 181 5.52 3.66 11.38
N ALA A 182 6.24 2.61 10.97
CA ALA A 182 6.02 1.94 9.69
C ALA A 182 4.61 1.34 9.58
N ILE A 183 4.14 0.68 10.64
CA ILE A 183 2.79 0.11 10.71
C ILE A 183 1.73 1.22 10.68
N PHE A 184 1.93 2.32 11.40
CA PHE A 184 1.01 3.46 11.39
C PHE A 184 0.86 4.06 9.98
N ILE A 185 1.95 4.20 9.22
CA ILE A 185 1.91 4.67 7.83
C ILE A 185 1.16 3.67 6.94
N LYS A 186 1.49 2.37 7.03
CA LYS A 186 0.83 1.31 6.27
C LYS A 186 -0.68 1.28 6.56
N LEU A 187 -1.06 1.35 7.83
CA LEU A 187 -2.44 1.37 8.27
C LEU A 187 -3.17 2.63 7.79
N SER A 188 -2.52 3.79 7.80
CA SER A 188 -3.08 5.04 7.28
C SER A 188 -3.42 4.93 5.79
N VAL A 189 -2.53 4.34 4.98
CA VAL A 189 -2.78 4.10 3.55
C VAL A 189 -3.94 3.11 3.35
N ALA A 190 -3.97 2.00 4.09
CA ALA A 190 -5.05 1.02 4.03
C ALA A 190 -6.40 1.59 4.44
N TYR A 191 -6.43 2.40 5.51
CA TYR A 191 -7.62 3.07 6.02
C TYR A 191 -8.13 4.12 5.02
N TYR A 192 -7.23 4.92 4.46
CA TYR A 192 -7.56 5.89 3.41
C TYR A 192 -8.24 5.22 2.23
N GLY A 193 -7.71 4.08 1.76
CA GLY A 193 -8.29 3.30 0.68
C GLY A 193 -9.67 2.72 1.03
N ALA A 194 -9.85 2.25 2.26
CA ALA A 194 -11.14 1.77 2.76
C ALA A 194 -12.22 2.86 2.73
N VAL A 195 -11.89 4.06 3.21
CA VAL A 195 -12.80 5.21 3.20
C VAL A 195 -13.16 5.61 1.78
N LEU A 196 -12.15 5.71 0.89
CA LEU A 196 -12.37 6.10 -0.51
C LEU A 196 -13.26 5.08 -1.25
N GLY A 197 -13.00 3.78 -1.06
CA GLY A 197 -13.79 2.71 -1.67
C GLY A 197 -15.25 2.74 -1.23
N LEU A 198 -15.52 3.00 0.06
CA LEU A 198 -16.88 3.12 0.56
C LEU A 198 -17.59 4.39 0.10
N CYS A 199 -16.90 5.54 0.06
CA CYS A 199 -17.44 6.76 -0.53
C CYS A 199 -17.88 6.54 -1.98
N GLN A 200 -17.11 5.77 -2.75
CA GLN A 200 -17.45 5.44 -4.14
C GLN A 200 -18.65 4.48 -4.25
N LEU A 201 -18.73 3.48 -3.36
CA LEU A 201 -19.80 2.49 -3.37
C LEU A 201 -21.15 3.10 -2.98
N PHE A 202 -21.16 3.90 -1.90
CA PHE A 202 -22.39 4.51 -1.36
C PHE A 202 -22.66 5.92 -1.89
N ARG A 203 -21.78 6.47 -2.73
CA ARG A 203 -21.85 7.85 -3.29
C ARG A 203 -22.00 8.92 -2.20
N VAL A 204 -21.30 8.72 -1.09
CA VAL A 204 -21.30 9.64 0.06
C VAL A 204 -20.26 10.73 -0.17
N ASN A 205 -20.67 11.98 -0.08
CA ASN A 205 -19.79 13.14 -0.22
C ASN A 205 -19.00 13.42 1.07
N ASP A 206 -19.58 13.12 2.23
CA ASP A 206 -18.97 13.38 3.54
C ASP A 206 -18.02 12.26 3.97
N ARG A 207 -16.75 12.46 3.62
CA ARG A 207 -15.67 11.55 3.97
C ARG A 207 -15.42 11.45 5.47
N SER A 208 -15.55 12.56 6.20
CA SER A 208 -15.17 12.64 7.62
C SER A 208 -16.07 11.80 8.51
N TRP A 209 -17.39 11.84 8.29
CA TRP A 209 -18.34 11.05 9.07
C TRP A 209 -18.12 9.55 8.84
N LEU A 210 -17.95 9.17 7.57
CA LEU A 210 -17.66 7.78 7.19
C LEU A 210 -16.33 7.28 7.78
N ALA A 211 -15.31 8.13 7.80
CA ALA A 211 -14.03 7.84 8.42
C ALA A 211 -14.18 7.60 9.93
N ILE A 212 -15.06 8.30 10.65
CA ILE A 212 -15.28 8.06 12.08
C ILE A 212 -16.02 6.74 12.31
N SER A 213 -17.10 6.47 11.56
CA SER A 213 -17.87 5.23 11.70
C SER A 213 -17.02 3.98 11.44
N LEU A 214 -16.02 4.09 10.57
CA LEU A 214 -15.12 2.99 10.24
C LEU A 214 -14.21 2.55 11.40
N ILE A 215 -13.99 3.39 12.41
CA ILE A 215 -13.17 3.05 13.57
C ILE A 215 -13.77 1.85 14.29
N LEU A 216 -15.06 1.92 14.63
CA LEU A 216 -15.76 0.84 15.35
C LEU A 216 -15.81 -0.44 14.52
N LEU A 217 -16.08 -0.33 13.23
CA LEU A 217 -16.22 -1.48 12.35
C LEU A 217 -14.88 -2.19 12.11
N ILE A 218 -13.79 -1.44 11.89
CA ILE A 218 -12.46 -2.01 11.72
C ILE A 218 -11.93 -2.57 13.06
N SER A 219 -12.17 -1.87 14.17
CA SER A 219 -11.81 -2.37 15.50
C SER A 219 -12.55 -3.66 15.83
N GLY A 220 -13.83 -3.78 15.50
CA GLY A 220 -14.62 -5.00 15.71
C GLY A 220 -14.13 -6.17 14.86
N LEU A 221 -13.87 -5.94 13.57
CA LEU A 221 -13.28 -6.95 12.68
C LEU A 221 -11.93 -7.48 13.19
N ALA A 222 -11.10 -6.61 13.78
CA ALA A 222 -9.79 -6.98 14.31
C ALA A 222 -9.85 -7.88 15.56
N LEU A 223 -11.01 -7.97 16.22
CA LEU A 223 -11.23 -8.86 17.37
C LEU A 223 -11.67 -10.27 16.94
N GLY A 224 -11.80 -10.54 15.64
CA GLY A 224 -12.24 -11.84 15.14
C GLY A 224 -11.25 -12.99 15.34
N PHE A 225 -10.04 -12.71 15.85
CA PHE A 225 -9.03 -13.72 16.20
C PHE A 225 -8.88 -13.79 17.72
N ASP A 226 -8.88 -15.00 18.27
CA ASP A 226 -8.79 -15.20 19.72
C ASP A 226 -7.35 -15.07 20.21
N ASP A 227 -6.39 -15.58 19.43
CA ASP A 227 -4.96 -15.55 19.78
C ASP A 227 -4.05 -15.12 18.62
N VAL A 228 -2.81 -14.73 18.96
CA VAL A 228 -1.76 -14.40 17.99
C VAL A 228 -1.44 -15.59 17.08
N LEU A 229 -1.43 -16.81 17.63
CA LEU A 229 -1.13 -18.01 16.85
C LEU A 229 -2.19 -18.27 15.78
N GLU A 230 -3.48 -18.08 16.11
CA GLU A 230 -4.58 -18.23 15.16
C GLU A 230 -4.48 -17.21 14.01
N ASN A 231 -4.16 -15.95 14.33
CA ASN A 231 -3.92 -14.91 13.32
C ASN A 231 -2.73 -15.27 12.41
N MET A 232 -1.67 -15.90 12.94
CA MET A 232 -0.55 -16.39 12.15
C MET A 232 -0.89 -17.57 11.25
N GLU A 233 -1.64 -18.54 11.77
CA GLU A 233 -2.11 -19.67 10.98
C GLU A 233 -2.98 -19.20 9.82
N PHE A 234 -3.87 -18.25 10.08
CA PHE A 234 -4.66 -17.60 9.03
C PHE A 234 -3.78 -16.92 7.99
N SER A 235 -2.80 -16.14 8.45
CA SER A 235 -1.84 -15.42 7.60
C SER A 235 -1.01 -16.35 6.73
N ASN A 236 -0.57 -17.50 7.25
CA ASN A 236 0.25 -18.46 6.51
C ASN A 236 -0.57 -19.33 5.56
N LYS A 237 -1.76 -19.77 5.99
CA LYS A 237 -2.52 -20.80 5.26
C LYS A 237 -3.53 -20.23 4.27
N TYR A 238 -4.21 -19.13 4.60
CA TYR A 238 -5.36 -18.64 3.84
C TYR A 238 -5.14 -17.27 3.22
N TYR A 239 -4.21 -16.47 3.74
CA TYR A 239 -4.02 -15.10 3.26
C TYR A 239 -3.60 -15.02 1.80
N PHE A 240 -2.80 -15.99 1.32
CA PHE A 240 -2.37 -16.01 -0.07
C PHE A 240 -3.54 -16.19 -1.03
N GLU A 241 -4.38 -17.21 -0.81
CA GLU A 241 -5.57 -17.47 -1.61
C GLU A 241 -6.57 -16.33 -1.53
N TYR A 242 -6.79 -15.80 -0.33
CA TYR A 242 -7.63 -14.63 -0.11
C TYR A 242 -7.13 -13.45 -0.94
N MET A 243 -5.86 -13.08 -0.79
CA MET A 243 -5.31 -11.92 -1.47
C MET A 243 -5.22 -12.12 -2.98
N LEU A 244 -5.05 -13.34 -3.48
CA LEU A 244 -5.06 -13.66 -4.93
C LEU A 244 -6.37 -13.24 -5.58
N LEU A 245 -7.49 -13.49 -4.90
CA LEU A 245 -8.81 -13.08 -5.36
C LEU A 245 -8.90 -11.56 -5.47
N TYR A 246 -8.50 -10.82 -4.42
CA TYR A 246 -8.63 -9.35 -4.39
C TYR A 246 -7.60 -8.60 -5.22
N ALA A 247 -6.35 -9.06 -5.25
CA ALA A 247 -5.24 -8.38 -5.92
C ALA A 247 -5.20 -8.65 -7.42
N ILE A 248 -5.58 -9.85 -7.86
CA ILE A 248 -5.40 -10.29 -9.25
C ILE A 248 -6.73 -10.55 -9.92
N ILE A 249 -7.61 -11.37 -9.32
CA ILE A 249 -8.84 -11.82 -9.99
C ILE A 249 -9.84 -10.67 -10.15
N PHE A 250 -10.10 -9.88 -9.09
CA PHE A 250 -11.01 -8.75 -9.18
C PHE A 250 -10.56 -7.66 -10.18
N PRO A 251 -9.31 -7.17 -10.16
CA PRO A 251 -8.86 -6.18 -11.12
C PRO A 251 -8.80 -6.71 -12.56
N SER A 252 -8.37 -7.96 -12.76
CA SER A 252 -8.36 -8.57 -14.10
C SER A 252 -9.76 -8.74 -14.67
N LEU A 253 -10.75 -9.14 -13.85
CA LEU A 253 -12.14 -9.20 -14.26
C LEU A 253 -12.69 -7.82 -14.65
N LEU A 254 -12.38 -6.77 -13.88
CA LEU A 254 -12.78 -5.39 -14.20
C LEU A 254 -12.17 -4.92 -15.54
N ILE A 255 -10.89 -5.22 -15.77
CA ILE A 255 -10.21 -4.91 -17.03
C ILE A 255 -10.85 -5.71 -18.18
N PHE A 256 -11.15 -6.99 -17.97
CA PHE A 256 -11.79 -7.84 -18.97
C PHE A 256 -13.21 -7.33 -19.34
N LEU A 257 -14.03 -6.98 -18.34
CA LEU A 257 -15.37 -6.42 -18.55
C LEU A 257 -15.32 -5.07 -19.30
N THR A 258 -14.37 -4.20 -18.96
CA THR A 258 -14.20 -2.92 -19.65
C THR A 258 -13.71 -3.09 -21.08
N TRP A 259 -12.81 -4.04 -21.33
CA TRP A 259 -12.35 -4.41 -22.67
C TRP A 259 -13.49 -4.97 -23.53
N MET A 260 -14.31 -5.88 -23.00
CA MET A 260 -15.49 -6.39 -23.70
C MET A 260 -16.51 -5.30 -24.02
N LYS A 261 -16.72 -4.34 -23.10
CA LYS A 261 -17.65 -3.22 -23.31
C LYS A 261 -17.14 -2.23 -24.37
N GLN A 262 -15.82 -2.00 -24.44
CA GLN A 262 -15.21 -1.17 -25.48
C GLN A 262 -15.30 -1.81 -26.87
N SER A 263 -15.15 -3.14 -26.96
CA SER A 263 -15.35 -3.88 -28.22
C SER A 263 -16.80 -3.77 -28.74
N LYS A 264 -17.81 -3.74 -27.85
CA LYS A 264 -19.23 -3.55 -28.23
C LYS A 264 -19.63 -2.08 -28.45
N GLY A 265 -18.95 -1.13 -27.81
CA GLY A 265 -19.24 0.31 -27.89
C GLY A 265 -18.69 1.02 -29.14
N ASN A 266 -17.71 0.42 -29.83
CA ASN A 266 -17.05 1.02 -30.98
C ASN A 266 -17.91 1.10 -32.26
N LYS A 267 -19.15 0.56 -32.25
CA LYS A 267 -20.12 0.74 -33.34
C LYS A 267 -21.10 1.91 -33.14
N ARG A 268 -21.24 2.49 -31.93
CA ARG A 268 -22.19 3.60 -31.67
C ARG A 268 -21.52 4.98 -31.56
N GLN A 269 -20.24 5.09 -31.19
CA GLN A 269 -19.58 6.39 -31.05
C GLN A 269 -19.10 6.98 -32.39
N VAL A 270 -18.86 6.17 -33.43
CA VAL A 270 -18.51 6.69 -34.77
C VAL A 270 -19.73 7.37 -35.41
N LEU A 271 -20.93 6.76 -35.33
CA LEU A 271 -22.16 7.31 -35.92
C LEU A 271 -22.67 8.59 -35.24
N GLN A 272 -22.34 8.81 -33.96
CA GLN A 272 -22.80 10.00 -33.23
C GLN A 272 -21.84 11.19 -33.37
N CYS A 273 -20.56 10.96 -33.71
CA CYS A 273 -19.64 12.03 -34.11
C CYS A 273 -19.94 12.55 -35.53
N ASP A 274 -20.35 11.70 -36.47
CA ASP A 274 -20.67 12.14 -37.84
C ASP A 274 -21.98 12.95 -37.91
N MET A 275 -22.95 12.68 -37.05
CA MET A 275 -24.25 13.38 -37.08
C MET A 275 -24.23 14.73 -36.34
N VAL A 276 -23.40 14.86 -35.29
CA VAL A 276 -23.30 16.12 -34.52
C VAL A 276 -22.41 17.15 -35.21
N HIS A 277 -21.44 16.72 -36.03
CA HIS A 277 -20.59 17.63 -36.80
C HIS A 277 -21.31 18.27 -38.00
N SER A 278 -22.42 17.70 -38.48
CA SER A 278 -23.16 18.21 -39.63
C SER A 278 -24.23 19.27 -39.27
N PHE A 279 -24.64 19.39 -38.01
CA PHE A 279 -25.69 20.34 -37.58
C PHE A 279 -25.16 21.65 -36.99
N HIS A 280 -23.89 21.73 -36.61
CA HIS A 280 -23.34 22.91 -35.91
C HIS A 280 -22.65 23.95 -36.81
N CYS A 281 -22.67 23.78 -38.14
CA CYS A 281 -21.98 24.67 -39.08
C CYS A 281 -22.89 25.70 -39.80
N CYS A 282 -24.18 25.81 -39.45
CA CYS A 282 -25.12 26.68 -40.19
C CYS A 282 -25.67 27.89 -39.41
N SER A 283 -25.11 28.25 -38.25
CA SER A 283 -25.50 29.48 -37.58
C SER A 283 -24.35 30.03 -36.75
N PHE A 284 -23.51 30.85 -37.38
CA PHE A 284 -22.89 32.04 -36.78
C PHE A 284 -22.21 32.81 -37.90
N GLY A 285 -22.93 33.80 -38.43
CA GLY A 285 -22.34 34.84 -39.26
C GLY A 285 -21.44 35.75 -38.43
N GLY A 286 -20.38 36.27 -39.04
CA GLY A 286 -19.51 37.28 -38.42
C GLY A 286 -18.10 37.27 -38.98
N GLN A 287 -17.93 37.99 -40.10
CA GLN A 287 -16.70 38.52 -40.70
C GLN A 287 -15.36 38.24 -40.00
N TYR A 288 -14.43 37.57 -40.70
CA TYR A 288 -13.05 38.07 -40.89
C TYR A 288 -12.47 37.58 -42.23
N ARG A 289 -11.69 38.47 -42.85
CA ARG A 289 -11.23 38.50 -44.24
C ARG A 289 -10.39 37.31 -44.70
N HIS A 290 -10.51 37.04 -46.00
CA HIS A 290 -9.58 36.30 -46.85
C HIS A 290 -8.13 36.78 -46.72
N ASP A 291 -7.21 35.85 -46.52
CA ASP A 291 -5.99 35.77 -47.33
C ASP A 291 -5.58 34.30 -47.51
N GLY A 292 -5.31 33.91 -48.74
CA GLY A 292 -5.08 32.54 -49.14
C GLY A 292 -3.59 32.22 -49.22
N SER A 293 -3.17 31.11 -48.61
CA SER A 293 -2.17 30.25 -49.25
C SER A 293 -2.11 28.85 -48.61
N LYS A 294 -2.30 27.86 -49.48
CA LYS A 294 -1.60 26.57 -49.51
C LYS A 294 -1.77 25.63 -48.31
N ALA A 295 -2.71 24.71 -48.51
CA ALA A 295 -2.66 23.36 -47.98
C ALA A 295 -1.27 22.73 -48.22
N LYS A 296 -0.59 22.30 -47.14
CA LYS A 296 0.49 21.32 -47.22
C LYS A 296 0.40 20.36 -46.06
N LYS A 297 -0.04 19.15 -46.41
CA LYS A 297 -0.06 17.92 -45.63
C LYS A 297 1.34 17.66 -45.07
N ARG A 298 1.48 17.63 -43.74
CA ARG A 298 2.59 16.95 -43.05
C ARG A 298 1.99 16.06 -41.97
N GLU A 299 1.91 14.78 -42.33
CA GLU A 299 1.77 13.66 -41.43
C GLU A 299 2.94 13.64 -40.44
N GLY A 300 2.64 13.31 -39.18
CA GLY A 300 3.66 13.05 -38.16
C GLY A 300 3.47 13.87 -36.90
N ASN A 301 2.41 13.60 -36.13
CA ASN A 301 2.48 13.75 -34.67
C ASN A 301 1.52 12.78 -33.99
N TRP A 302 2.10 11.88 -33.22
CA TRP A 302 1.39 10.94 -32.35
C TRP A 302 0.63 11.74 -31.29
N VAL A 303 -0.68 11.89 -31.50
CA VAL A 303 -1.57 12.39 -30.46
C VAL A 303 -1.73 11.29 -29.42
N ILE A 304 -1.04 11.47 -28.29
CA ILE A 304 -1.20 10.66 -27.09
C ILE A 304 -2.66 10.80 -26.66
N TYR A 305 -3.46 9.75 -26.85
CA TYR A 305 -4.82 9.65 -26.34
C TYR A 305 -4.78 9.66 -24.82
N ASN A 306 -5.01 10.85 -24.27
CA ASN A 306 -5.20 11.08 -22.86
C ASN A 306 -6.62 10.60 -22.48
N TYR A 307 -6.79 9.30 -22.29
CA TYR A 307 -8.01 8.74 -21.70
C TYR A 307 -8.05 9.08 -20.20
N ARG A 308 -8.42 10.33 -19.97
CA ARG A 308 -8.83 10.85 -18.68
C ARG A 308 -10.04 10.03 -18.23
N PHE A 309 -9.87 9.27 -17.14
CA PHE A 309 -10.93 8.60 -16.39
C PHE A 309 -12.08 9.60 -16.13
N SER A 310 -13.09 9.61 -17.02
CA SER A 310 -14.20 10.58 -16.98
C SER A 310 -15.13 10.37 -15.77
N TRP A 311 -15.00 9.25 -15.06
CA TRP A 311 -15.74 8.98 -13.82
C TRP A 311 -15.04 9.55 -12.57
N PHE A 312 -13.71 9.72 -12.60
CA PHE A 312 -12.94 10.16 -11.44
C PHE A 312 -12.93 11.70 -11.28
N CYS A 313 -13.07 12.43 -12.38
CA CYS A 313 -12.87 13.89 -12.41
C CYS A 313 -14.16 14.71 -12.15
N ARG A 314 -15.33 14.06 -12.06
CA ARG A 314 -16.62 14.77 -11.94
C ARG A 314 -17.00 15.13 -10.49
N LEU A 315 -16.47 14.42 -9.50
CA LEU A 315 -16.69 14.75 -8.09
C LEU A 315 -15.71 15.81 -7.55
N ASP A 316 -14.50 15.90 -8.10
CA ASP A 316 -13.44 16.76 -7.53
C ASP A 316 -13.52 18.24 -7.97
N LYS A 317 -14.15 18.52 -9.13
CA LYS A 317 -14.30 19.89 -9.64
C LYS A 317 -15.24 20.78 -8.83
N HIS A 318 -16.09 20.20 -7.97
CA HIS A 318 -16.95 20.98 -7.08
C HIS A 318 -16.25 21.35 -5.76
N PHE A 319 -15.17 20.65 -5.37
CA PHE A 319 -14.49 20.92 -4.10
C PHE A 319 -13.29 21.86 -4.25
N LEU A 320 -12.60 21.84 -5.40
CA LEU A 320 -11.54 22.80 -5.74
C LEU A 320 -12.05 24.25 -5.92
N ARG A 321 -13.36 24.49 -5.94
CA ARG A 321 -13.96 25.83 -6.03
C ARG A 321 -14.38 26.44 -4.70
N ALA A 322 -14.25 25.71 -3.58
CA ALA A 322 -14.60 26.21 -2.25
C ALA A 322 -13.38 26.75 -1.46
N LYS A 323 -12.23 26.92 -2.12
CA LYS A 323 -11.00 27.41 -1.50
C LYS A 323 -10.17 28.25 -2.48
N ILE A 324 -10.78 29.33 -2.95
CA ILE A 324 -10.09 30.54 -3.44
C ILE A 324 -10.77 31.72 -2.78
#